data_AF-A0A5K7SCS1-F1
#
_entry.id   AF-A0A5K7SCS1-F1
#
_cell.length_a   1.000
_cell.length_b   1.000
_cell.length_c   1.000
_cell.angle_alpha   90.00
_cell.angle_beta   90.00
_cell.angle_gamma   90.00
#
_symmetry.space_group_name_H-M   'P 1'
#
loop_
_entity.id
_entity.type
_entity.pdbx_description
1 polymer ?
#
loop_
_entity_poly.entity_id
_entity_poly.type
_entity_poly.pdbx_seq_one_letter_code
_entity_poly.pdbx_strand_id
1 'polypeptide(L)' 'MRFKIENNFDCTRLSKTSKSSGIGLKNIERRLEYLYSPNEYKYEVIRTNDTFSILLEVQLKQ' A
#
# COMPACT_ATOMS: atom_id res chain seq x y z
N MET A 1 16.15 -1.65 -0.52
CA MET A 1 15.35 -2.88 -0.72
C MET A 1 13.99 -2.48 -1.28
N ARG A 2 13.45 -3.25 -2.23
CA ARG A 2 12.19 -2.94 -2.92
C ARG A 2 11.24 -4.13 -2.83
N PHE A 3 10.00 -3.86 -2.41
CA PHE A 3 8.91 -4.82 -2.30
C PHE A 3 7.76 -4.36 -3.18
N LYS A 4 7.17 -5.30 -3.93
CA LYS A 4 5.96 -5.08 -4.71
C LYS A 4 5.00 -6.22 -4.41
N ILE A 5 3.78 -5.88 -4.02
CA ILE A 5 2.68 -6.83 -3.90
C ILE A 5 1.57 -6.37 -4.84
N GLU A 6 1.02 -7.30 -5.60
CA GLU A 6 -0.03 -7.02 -6.58
C GLU A 6 -1.05 -8.14 -6.52
N ASN A 7 -2.32 -7.76 -6.56
CA ASN A 7 -3.44 -8.68 -6.58
C ASN A 7 -4.46 -8.24 -7.62
N ASN A 8 -4.90 -9.18 -8.45
CA ASN A 8 -6.00 -8.96 -9.36
C ASN A 8 -7.34 -9.24 -8.65
N PHE A 9 -8.35 -8.43 -8.92
CA PHE A 9 -9.68 -8.63 -8.38
C PHE A 9 -10.73 -8.31 -9.44
N ASP A 10 -11.81 -9.08 -9.43
CA ASP A 10 -12.91 -8.86 -10.36
C ASP A 10 -13.77 -7.67 -9.87
N CYS A 11 -13.67 -6.54 -10.58
CA CYS A 11 -14.41 -5.33 -10.25
C CYS A 11 -15.94 -5.53 -10.31
N THR A 12 -16.41 -6.48 -11.12
CA THR A 12 -17.86 -6.73 -11.29
C THR A 12 -18.49 -7.34 -10.03
N ARG A 13 -17.68 -8.02 -9.20
CA ARG A 13 -18.09 -8.57 -7.89
C ARG A 13 -18.09 -7.52 -6.75
N LEU A 14 -17.46 -6.36 -6.93
CA LEU A 14 -17.32 -5.32 -5.91
C LEU A 14 -18.39 -4.23 -6.00
N SER A 15 -19.49 -4.46 -6.73
CA SER A 15 -20.56 -3.48 -6.93
C SER A 15 -21.25 -2.99 -5.66
N LYS A 16 -21.02 -3.65 -4.51
CA LYS A 16 -21.50 -3.19 -3.21
C LYS A 16 -20.57 -3.66 -2.10
N THR A 17 -19.57 -2.88 -1.72
CA THR A 17 -19.11 -2.89 -0.33
C THR A 17 -18.29 -1.66 -0.03
N SER A 18 -18.94 -0.77 0.71
CA SER A 18 -18.42 -0.05 1.88
C SER A 18 -17.01 0.54 1.77
N LYS A 19 -16.94 1.83 2.08
CA LYS A 19 -15.84 2.50 2.78
C LYS A 19 -15.37 1.65 3.98
N SER A 20 -14.73 0.50 3.77
CA SER A 20 -13.95 -0.17 4.79
C SER A 20 -12.84 0.83 5.04
N SER A 21 -13.00 1.57 6.13
CA SER A 21 -12.04 2.55 6.59
C SER A 21 -10.68 1.91 6.41
N GLY A 22 -9.83 2.46 5.52
CA GLY A 22 -8.54 1.90 5.13
C GLY A 22 -7.53 1.92 6.28
N ILE A 23 -7.95 1.47 7.47
CA ILE A 23 -7.21 1.42 8.73
C ILE A 23 -5.97 0.58 8.54
N GLY A 24 -6.04 -0.51 7.75
CA GLY A 24 -4.86 -1.28 7.36
C GLY A 24 -3.80 -0.42 6.67
N LEU A 25 -4.19 0.30 5.61
CA LEU A 25 -3.28 1.19 4.87
C LEU A 25 -2.79 2.35 5.76
N LYS A 26 -3.69 2.98 6.53
CA LYS A 26 -3.33 4.05 7.48
C LYS A 26 -2.36 3.58 8.57
N ASN A 27 -2.50 2.35 9.05
CA ASN A 27 -1.58 1.78 10.03
C ASN A 27 -0.21 1.51 9.42
N ILE A 28 -0.17 1.08 8.15
CA ILE A 28 1.09 0.91 7.43
C ILE A 28 1.77 2.27 7.25
N GLU A 29 1.05 3.28 6.76
CA GLU A 29 1.55 4.64 6.60
C GLU A 29 2.13 5.19 7.90
N ARG A 30 1.36 5.15 9.00
CA ARG A 30 1.84 5.60 10.32
C ARG A 30 3.06 4.84 10.79
N ARG A 31 3.09 3.52 10.66
CA ARG A 31 4.25 2.72 11.09
C ARG A 31 5.49 3.06 10.29
N LEU A 32 5.36 3.34 8.99
CA LEU A 32 6.48 3.78 8.16
C LEU A 32 7.00 5.14 8.62
N GLU A 33 6.11 6.09 8.91
CA GLU A 33 6.47 7.42 9.46
C GLU A 33 7.20 7.32 10.80
N TYR A 34 6.87 6.34 11.65
CA TYR A 34 7.56 6.13 12.93
C TYR A 34 8.91 5.44 12.80
N LEU A 35 9.06 4.51 11.85
CA LEU A 35 10.25 3.67 11.73
C LEU A 35 11.33 4.28 10.83
N TYR A 36 10.93 5.13 9.88
CA TYR A 36 11.81 5.64 8.85
C TYR A 36 11.66 7.16 8.71
N SER A 37 12.76 7.84 8.43
CA SER A 37 12.71 9.26 8.05
C SER A 37 12.08 9.39 6.66
N PRO A 38 11.47 10.55 6.30
CA PRO A 38 10.75 10.72 5.04
C PRO A 38 11.54 10.41 3.75
N ASN A 39 12.87 10.49 3.81
CA ASN A 39 13.75 10.20 2.66
C ASN A 39 14.29 8.76 2.65
N GLU A 40 13.94 7.96 3.66
CA GLU A 40 14.44 6.59 3.86
C GLU A 40 13.45 5.54 3.34
N TYR A 41 12.24 5.95 2.96
CA TYR A 41 11.26 5.06 2.37
C TYR A 41 10.40 5.75 1.30
N LYS A 42 9.82 4.94 0.41
CA LYS A 42 8.79 5.33 -0.55
C LYS A 42 7.68 4.30 -0.48
N TYR A 43 6.45 4.76 -0.30
CA TYR A 43 5.27 3.91 -0.22
C TYR A 43 4.22 4.41 -1.20
N GLU A 44 3.75 3.53 -2.09
CA GLU A 44 2.75 3.86 -3.11
C GLU A 44 1.67 2.79 -3.15
N VAL A 45 0.40 3.24 -3.19
CA VAL A 45 -0.77 2.38 -3.35
C VAL A 45 -1.42 2.72 -4.69
N ILE A 46 -1.44 1.76 -5.60
CA ILE A 46 -2.00 1.90 -6.94
C ILE A 46 -3.24 1.03 -7.01
N ARG A 47 -4.39 1.63 -7.33
CA ARG A 47 -5.65 0.92 -7.50
C ARG A 47 -6.19 1.19 -8.89
N THR A 48 -6.25 0.15 -9.71
CA THR A 48 -6.92 0.16 -11.01
C THR A 48 -8.27 -0.54 -10.90
N ASN A 49 -8.99 -0.64 -12.02
CA ASN A 49 -10.28 -1.33 -12.05
C ASN A 49 -10.15 -2.83 -11.72
N ASP A 50 -9.05 -3.45 -12.09
CA ASP A 50 -8.85 -4.89 -12.05
C ASP A 50 -7.72 -5.31 -11.11
N THR A 51 -6.91 -4.36 -10.66
CA THR A 51 -5.66 -4.64 -9.95
C THR A 51 -5.46 -3.70 -8.78
N PHE A 52 -5.00 -4.26 -7.67
CA PHE A 52 -4.55 -3.53 -6.48
C PHE A 52 -3.07 -3.82 -6.26
N SER A 53 -2.23 -2.79 -6.33
CA SER A 53 -0.79 -2.91 -6.18
C SER A 53 -0.29 -2.02 -5.05
N ILE A 54 0.62 -2.55 -4.24
CA ILE A 54 1.37 -1.81 -3.23
C ILE A 54 2.86 -1.90 -3.58
N LEU A 55 3.53 -0.76 -3.57
CA LEU A 55 4.97 -0.63 -3.69
C LEU A 55 5.54 -0.09 -2.38
N LEU A 56 6.58 -0.74 -1.87
CA LEU A 56 7.37 -0.24 -0.74
C LEU A 56 8.85 -0.30 -1.10
N GLU A 57 9.51 0.83 -1.08
CA GLU A 57 10.96 0.94 -1.21
C GLU A 57 11.52 1.47 0.11
N VAL A 58 12.53 0.81 0.66
CA VAL A 58 13.19 1.22 1.91
C VAL A 58 14.70 1.25 1.70
N GLN A 59 15.36 2.27 2.23
CA GLN A 59 16.82 2.32 2.28
C GLN A 59 17.32 1.43 3.41
N LEU A 60 18.28 0.56 3.10
CA LEU A 60 18.95 -0.25 4.12
C LEU A 60 20.05 0.62 4.74
N LYS A 61 19.99 0.85 6.05
CA LYS A 61 21.12 1.42 6.79
C LYS A 61 22.20 0.33 6.89
N GLN A 62 23.40 0.68 6.44
CA GLN A 62 24.59 -0.17 6.61
C GLN A 62 25.09 -0.12 8.04
#